data_AF-A0A3D5C1Z2-F1
#
_entry.id   AF-A0A3D5C1Z2-F1
#
_cell.length_a   1.000
_cell.length_b   1.000
_cell.length_c   1.000
_cell.angle_alpha   90.00
_cell.angle_beta   90.00
_cell.angle_gamma   90.00
#
_symmetry.space_group_name_H-M   'P 1'
#
loop_
_entity.id
_entity.type
_entity.pdbx_description
1 polymer ?
#
loop_
_entity_poly.entity_id
_entity_poly.type
_entity_poly.pdbx_seq_one_letter_code
_entity_poly.pdbx_strand_id
1 'polypeptide(L)' 'MTTTSTHIRDTRGRAMRDLRISVTDRCNFRCPYCMPAEIFGARYAFLPKPEILSFEEIERLSRIFVDLGV' A
#
# COMPACT_ATOMS: atom_id res chain seq x y z
N MET A 1 -18.90 16.86 -20.44
CA MET A 1 -17.79 17.24 -19.54
C MET A 1 -16.66 16.28 -19.80
N THR A 2 -15.70 16.70 -20.63
CA THR A 2 -14.54 15.90 -21.04
C THR A 2 -13.60 15.72 -19.84
N THR A 3 -13.57 14.51 -19.28
CA THR A 3 -12.55 14.07 -18.31
C THR A 3 -11.22 13.93 -19.06
N THR A 4 -10.37 14.94 -18.95
CA THR A 4 -8.98 14.85 -19.38
C THR A 4 -8.29 13.86 -18.44
N SER A 5 -8.26 12.57 -18.80
CA SER A 5 -7.43 11.55 -18.13
C SER A 5 -5.99 12.02 -18.20
N THR A 6 -5.53 12.67 -17.14
CA THR A 6 -4.14 13.09 -17.01
C THR A 6 -3.40 11.86 -16.51
N HIS A 7 -2.98 11.00 -17.45
CA HIS A 7 -2.14 9.86 -17.12
C HIS A 7 -0.86 10.38 -16.47
N ILE A 8 -0.80 10.28 -15.15
CA ILE A 8 0.37 10.70 -14.39
C ILE A 8 1.54 9.83 -14.83
N ARG A 9 2.64 10.52 -15.16
CA ARG A 9 3.89 9.89 -15.52
C ARG A 9 4.95 10.26 -14.50
N ASP A 10 5.80 9.30 -14.19
CA ASP A 10 7.00 9.57 -13.40
C ASP A 10 8.07 10.31 -14.24
N THR A 11 9.22 10.61 -13.62
CA THR A 11 10.33 11.30 -14.28
C THR A 11 10.99 10.51 -15.42
N ARG A 12 10.68 9.22 -15.55
CA ARG A 12 11.11 8.35 -16.66
C ARG A 12 10.00 8.12 -17.69
N GLY A 13 8.87 8.81 -17.57
CA GLY A 13 7.75 8.73 -18.51
C GLY A 13 6.84 7.51 -18.34
N ARG A 14 7.01 6.70 -17.27
CA ARG A 14 6.19 5.50 -17.03
C ARG A 14 4.82 5.91 -16.49
N ALA A 15 3.77 5.34 -17.05
CA ALA A 15 2.40 5.57 -16.56
C ALA A 15 2.15 4.82 -15.25
N MET A 16 1.45 5.46 -14.32
CA MET A 16 0.86 4.80 -13.16
C MET A 16 -0.24 3.83 -13.64
N ARG A 17 -0.24 2.58 -13.16
CA ARG A 17 -1.18 1.51 -13.57
C ARG A 17 -1.54 0.51 -12.48
N ASP A 18 -0.74 0.45 -11.41
CA ASP A 18 -0.89 -0.58 -10.39
C ASP A 18 -0.80 0.09 -9.02
N LEU A 19 -1.79 -0.17 -8.16
CA LEU A 19 -1.78 0.24 -6.76
C LEU A 19 -1.67 -1.01 -5.88
N ARG A 20 -0.52 -1.18 -5.24
CA ARG A 20 -0.32 -2.22 -4.22
C ARG A 20 -0.64 -1.66 -2.84
N ILE A 21 -1.70 -2.18 -2.22
CA ILE A 21 -2.13 -1.76 -0.89
C ILE A 21 -1.62 -2.78 0.14
N SER A 22 -0.75 -2.34 1.05
CA SER A 22 -0.30 -3.17 2.17
C SER A 22 -1.31 -3.03 3.31
N VAL A 23 -2.10 -4.07 3.54
CA VAL A 23 -3.22 -4.03 4.51
C VAL A 23 -2.80 -4.28 5.95
N THR A 24 -1.65 -4.92 6.17
CA THR A 24 -1.09 -5.16 7.50
C THR A 24 0.41 -5.40 7.42
N ASP A 25 1.11 -5.14 8.51
CA ASP A 25 2.51 -5.47 8.75
C ASP A 25 2.70 -6.82 9.45
N ARG A 26 1.60 -7.51 9.81
CA ARG A 26 1.62 -8.81 10.49
C ARG A 26 1.67 -9.96 9.49
N CYS A 27 2.51 -10.94 9.77
CA CYS A 27 2.61 -12.20 9.04
C CYS A 27 2.62 -13.38 10.01
N ASN A 28 1.99 -14.49 9.62
CA ASN A 28 2.02 -15.75 10.37
C ASN A 28 3.30 -16.56 10.11
N PHE A 29 4.12 -16.17 9.13
CA PHE A 29 5.42 -16.78 8.85
C PHE A 29 6.58 -15.91 9.31
N ARG A 30 7.75 -16.57 9.43
CA ARG A 30 9.05 -15.94 9.71
C ARG A 30 10.07 -16.37 8.67
N CYS A 31 9.78 -16.04 7.41
CA CYS A 31 10.67 -16.36 6.31
C CYS A 31 12.02 -15.65 6.52
N PRO A 32 13.17 -16.37 6.51
CA PRO A 32 14.48 -15.79 6.83
C PRO A 32 14.87 -14.56 5.98
N TYR A 33 14.40 -14.51 4.72
CA TYR A 33 14.69 -13.43 3.78
C TYR A 33 13.72 -12.24 3.87
N CYS A 34 12.66 -12.33 4.68
CA CYS A 34 11.60 -11.31 4.74
C CYS A 34 11.33 -10.85 6.17
N MET A 35 10.97 -11.77 7.06
CA MET A 35 10.68 -11.49 8.47
C MET A 35 11.44 -12.48 9.36
N PRO A 36 12.77 -12.36 9.48
CA PRO A 36 13.58 -13.25 10.33
C PRO A 36 13.13 -13.18 11.80
N ALA A 37 13.05 -14.33 12.46
CA ALA A 37 12.49 -14.46 13.80
C ALA A 37 13.33 -13.76 14.88
N GLU A 38 14.62 -13.58 14.64
CA GLU A 38 15.57 -12.86 15.49
C GLU A 38 15.22 -11.37 15.58
N ILE A 39 14.59 -10.83 14.54
CA ILE A 39 14.16 -9.42 14.45
C ILE A 39 12.66 -9.30 14.77
N PHE A 40 11.81 -10.09 14.10
CA PHE A 40 10.35 -10.01 14.18
C PHE A 40 9.75 -11.02 15.18
N GLY A 41 10.48 -11.33 16.24
CA GLY A 41 10.08 -12.29 17.27
C GLY A 41 8.97 -11.77 18.20
N ALA A 42 8.76 -12.46 19.32
CA ALA A 42 7.66 -12.17 20.25
C ALA A 42 7.67 -10.74 20.84
N ARG A 43 8.83 -10.08 20.85
CA ARG A 43 9.01 -8.71 21.37
C ARG A 43 8.85 -7.62 20.32
N TYR A 44 8.67 -7.99 19.05
CA TYR A 44 8.50 -7.02 17.99
C TYR A 44 7.14 -6.33 18.12
N ALA A 45 7.16 -5.00 18.25
CA ALA A 45 5.96 -4.19 18.30
C ALA A 45 5.50 -3.87 16.88
N PHE A 46 4.48 -4.60 16.42
CA PHE A 46 3.75 -4.28 15.18
C PHE A 46 2.94 -3.00 15.35
N LEU A 47 2.55 -2.39 14.23
CA LEU A 47 1.72 -1.19 14.22
C LEU A 47 0.45 -1.41 15.06
N PRO A 48 0.11 -0.45 15.94
CA PRO A 48 -1.16 -0.49 16.64
C PRO A 48 -2.30 -0.26 15.64
N LYS A 49 -3.47 -0.86 15.92
CA LYS A 49 -4.62 -0.84 15.01
C LYS A 49 -5.01 0.57 14.51
N PRO A 50 -4.99 1.64 15.33
CA PRO A 50 -5.32 3.00 14.87
C PRO A 50 -4.34 3.60 13.86
N GLU A 51 -3.13 3.04 13.72
CA GLU A 51 -2.14 3.48 12.73
C GLU A 51 -2.27 2.72 11.40
N ILE A 52 -3.17 1.74 11.31
CA ILE A 52 -3.49 1.03 10.07
C ILE A 52 -4.71 1.71 9.44
N LEU A 53 -4.62 1.96 8.13
CA LEU A 53 -5.71 2.57 7.37
C LEU A 53 -7.01 1.77 7.54
N SER A 54 -8.11 2.49 7.73
CA SER A 54 -9.44 1.91 7.69
C SER A 54 -9.83 1.49 6.27
N PHE A 55 -10.87 0.66 6.14
CA PHE A 55 -11.36 0.27 4.82
C PHE A 55 -11.89 1.47 4.03
N GLU A 56 -12.54 2.42 4.72
CA GLU A 56 -13.06 3.66 4.14
C GLU A 56 -11.92 4.56 3.63
N GLU A 57 -10.80 4.63 4.36
CA GLU A 57 -9.62 5.37 3.92
C GLU A 57 -8.98 4.71 2.69
N ILE A 58 -8.85 3.38 2.70
CA ILE A 58 -8.35 2.59 1.57
C ILE A 58 -9.24 2.80 0.34
N GLU A 59 -10.55 2.73 0.49
CA GLU A 59 -11.52 2.95 -0.60
C GLU A 59 -11.37 4.37 -1.18
N ARG A 60 -11.33 5.39 -0.31
CA ARG A 60 -11.17 6.79 -0.71
C ARG A 60 -9.90 6.98 -1.52
N LEU A 61 -8.77 6.46 -1.04
CA LEU A 61 -7.50 6.55 -1.76
C LEU A 61 -7.55 5.80 -3.09
N SER A 62 -8.12 4.60 -3.12
CA SER A 62 -8.25 3.81 -4.34
C SER A 62 -9.04 4.54 -5.43
N ARG A 63 -10.14 5.21 -5.08
CA ARG A 63 -10.93 6.02 -6.04
C ARG A 63 -10.10 7.16 -6.63
N ILE A 64 -9.37 7.89 -5.78
CA ILE A 64 -8.47 8.97 -6.22
C ILE A 64 -7.41 8.42 -7.18
N PHE A 65 -6.81 7.27 -6.88
CA PHE A 65 -5.80 6.65 -7.74
C PHE A 65 -6.34 6.18 -9.09
N VAL A 66 -7.57 5.66 -9.14
CA VAL A 66 -8.26 5.32 -10.40
C VAL A 66 -8.45 6.56 -11.27
N ASP A 67 -8.84 7.70 -10.69
CA ASP A 67 -8.99 8.95 -11.43
C ASP A 67 -7.65 9.46 -12.02
N LEU A 68 -6.52 9.01 -11.46
CA LEU A 68 -5.16 9.32 -11.91
C LEU A 68 -4.57 8.31 -12.91
N GLY A 69 -5.32 7.24 -13.21
CA GLY A 69 -4.99 6.26 -14.24
C GLY A 69 -4.38 4.94 -13.75
N VAL A 70 -4.45 4.64 -12.44
CA VAL A 70 -4.28 3.26 -11.95
C VAL A 70 -5.27 2.34 -12.64
#